data_AF-A0A3R6CT03-F1
#
_entry.id   AF-A0A3R6CT03-F1
#
_cell.length_a   1.000
_cell.length_b   1.000
_cell.length_c   1.000
_cell.angle_alpha   90.00
_cell.angle_beta   90.00
_cell.angle_gamma   90.00
#
_symmetry.space_group_name_H-M   'P 1'
#
loop_
_entity.id
_entity.type
_entity.pdbx_description
1 polymer ?
#
loop_
_entity_poly.entity_id
_entity_poly.type
_entity_poly.pdbx_seq_one_letter_code
_entity_poly.pdbx_strand_id
1 'polypeptide(L)'
;MKVVTNPAYPFLADFFCHLSDRFETEGITIYEGRNVLKRFNIEGCELVVKSFKVPFFVNRVVYTLFRKSKARRSYEYAFEILKRGSNTPEPLGYIEEYKHGLLNHSYSVSAYSGAPISGNT
;
A
#
# COMPACT_ATOMS: atom_id res chain seq x y z
N MET A 1 -13.63 -4.85 4.12
CA MET A 1 -12.20 -4.55 3.96
C MET A 1 -11.52 -5.76 3.37
N LYS A 2 -10.55 -5.58 2.48
CA LYS A 2 -9.71 -6.66 1.95
C LYS A 2 -8.25 -6.31 2.21
N VAL A 3 -7.53 -7.23 2.80
CA VAL A 3 -6.10 -7.10 3.14
C VAL A 3 -5.34 -8.21 2.43
N VAL A 4 -4.24 -7.85 1.78
CA VAL A 4 -3.29 -8.80 1.21
C VAL A 4 -1.90 -8.39 1.66
N THR A 5 -1.22 -9.30 2.35
CA THR A 5 0.13 -9.10 2.87
C THR A 5 1.11 -10.08 2.24
N ASN A 6 2.38 -9.68 2.20
CA ASN A 6 3.47 -10.57 1.83
C ASN A 6 3.75 -11.51 3.02
N PRO A 7 3.66 -12.85 2.84
CA PRO A 7 3.86 -13.82 3.92
C PRO A 7 5.29 -13.82 4.49
N ALA A 8 6.27 -13.23 3.78
CA ALA A 8 7.62 -13.05 4.30
C ALA A 8 7.70 -12.08 5.50
N TYR A 9 6.65 -11.28 5.73
CA TYR A 9 6.60 -10.26 6.79
C TYR A 9 5.39 -10.47 7.72
N PRO A 10 5.32 -11.58 8.48
CA PRO A 10 4.17 -11.90 9.31
C PRO A 10 3.95 -10.88 10.44
N PHE A 11 5.02 -10.25 10.94
CA PHE A 11 4.97 -9.22 11.98
C PHE A 11 4.22 -7.95 11.55
N LEU A 12 4.06 -7.73 10.24
CA LEU A 12 3.29 -6.59 9.73
C LEU A 12 1.78 -6.83 9.75
N ALA A 13 1.29 -8.04 10.01
CA ALA A 13 -0.13 -8.35 9.93
C ALA A 13 -1.00 -7.43 10.79
N ASP A 14 -0.59 -7.16 12.04
CA ASP A 14 -1.27 -6.23 12.95
C ASP A 14 -1.28 -4.79 12.40
N PHE A 15 -0.14 -4.35 11.88
CA PHE A 15 -0.03 -3.04 11.23
C PHE A 15 -1.00 -2.90 10.05
N PHE A 16 -1.14 -3.94 9.21
CA PHE A 16 -2.10 -3.93 8.11
C PHE A 16 -3.56 -3.92 8.59
N CYS A 17 -3.88 -4.63 9.68
CA CYS A 17 -5.23 -4.62 10.26
C CYS A 17 -5.64 -3.21 10.72
N HIS A 18 -4.70 -2.46 11.29
CA HIS A 18 -4.95 -1.12 11.84
C HIS A 18 -4.49 0.03 10.93
N LEU A 19 -4.04 -0.27 9.71
CA LEU A 19 -3.37 0.71 8.85
C LEU A 19 -4.26 1.92 8.54
N SER A 20 -5.54 1.70 8.27
CA SER A 20 -6.44 2.79 7.91
C SER A 20 -6.54 3.84 9.03
N ASP A 21 -6.74 3.37 10.27
CA ASP A 21 -6.84 4.23 11.46
C ASP A 21 -5.50 4.91 11.76
N ARG A 22 -4.42 4.14 11.74
CA ARG A 22 -3.05 4.63 12.00
C ARG A 22 -2.59 5.60 10.91
N PHE A 23 -3.05 5.45 9.67
CA PHE A 23 -2.65 6.35 8.58
C PHE A 23 -3.19 7.76 8.77
N GLU A 24 -4.29 7.96 9.52
CA GLU A 24 -4.80 9.30 9.80
C GLU A 24 -3.97 10.02 10.86
N THR A 25 -3.60 9.32 11.92
CA THR A 25 -3.02 9.89 13.14
C THR A 25 -1.50 9.73 13.27
N GLU A 26 -0.92 8.73 12.61
CA GLU A 26 0.48 8.36 12.72
C GLU A 26 1.24 8.50 11.40
N GLY A 27 2.55 8.23 11.46
CA GLY A 27 3.47 8.28 10.33
C GLY A 27 3.91 9.68 9.94
N ILE A 28 5.01 9.75 9.19
CA ILE A 28 5.58 11.02 8.71
C ILE A 28 5.14 11.23 7.26
N THR A 29 4.37 12.27 6.99
CA THR A 29 4.00 12.63 5.61
C THR A 29 5.24 13.05 4.82
N ILE A 30 5.57 12.29 3.78
CA ILE A 30 6.70 12.56 2.88
C ILE A 30 6.25 13.15 1.55
N TYR A 31 4.98 12.99 1.19
CA TYR A 31 4.38 13.59 0.01
C TYR A 31 2.87 13.73 0.19
N GLU A 32 2.34 14.89 -0.18
CA GLU A 32 0.92 15.18 -0.15
C GLU A 32 0.47 15.77 -1.50
N GLY A 33 -0.52 15.14 -2.11
CA GLY A 33 -1.06 15.53 -3.39
C GLY A 33 -2.35 14.75 -3.70
N ARG A 34 -2.50 14.26 -4.94
CA ARG A 34 -3.64 13.38 -5.28
C ARG A 34 -3.64 12.06 -4.48
N ASN A 35 -2.45 11.61 -4.10
CA ASN A 35 -2.21 10.49 -3.19
C ASN A 35 -1.33 11.01 -2.06
N VAL A 36 -1.50 10.49 -0.85
CA VAL A 36 -0.66 10.83 0.31
C VAL A 36 0.30 9.70 0.55
N LEU A 37 1.59 10.00 0.72
CA LEU A 37 2.60 9.03 1.14
C LEU A 37 3.06 9.37 2.55
N LYS A 38 3.00 8.37 3.43
CA LYS A 38 3.54 8.44 4.78
C LYS A 38 4.59 7.37 5.00
N ARG A 39 5.61 7.70 5.80
CA ARG A 39 6.66 6.80 6.24
C ARG A 39 6.34 6.28 7.64
N PHE A 40 6.55 4.99 7.87
CA PHE A 40 6.37 4.31 9.15
C PHE A 40 7.62 3.51 9.51
N ASN A 41 7.91 3.39 10.80
CA ASN A 41 8.87 2.42 11.30
C ASN A 41 8.11 1.40 12.14
N ILE A 42 8.14 0.14 11.73
CA ILE A 42 7.51 -0.98 12.43
C ILE A 42 8.61 -2.00 12.73
N GLU A 43 8.92 -2.19 14.01
CA GLU A 43 9.97 -3.12 14.49
C GLU A 43 11.33 -2.91 13.79
N GLY A 44 11.71 -1.65 13.52
CA GLY A 44 12.95 -1.33 12.79
C GLY A 44 12.85 -1.46 11.27
N CYS A 45 11.72 -1.94 10.74
CA CYS A 45 11.44 -1.97 9.30
C CYS A 45 10.85 -0.62 8.86
N GLU A 46 11.55 0.05 7.95
CA GLU A 46 11.12 1.32 7.38
C GLU A 46 10.18 1.08 6.20
N LEU A 47 8.95 1.59 6.31
CA LEU A 47 7.85 1.36 5.38
C LEU A 47 7.40 2.66 4.73
N VAL A 48 6.91 2.57 3.50
CA VAL A 48 6.18 3.63 2.81
C VAL A 48 4.76 3.15 2.57
N VAL A 49 3.79 3.89 3.10
CA VAL A 49 2.38 3.68 2.84
C VAL A 49 1.89 4.77 1.92
N LYS A 50 1.27 4.37 0.82
CA LYS A 50 0.65 5.27 -0.15
C LYS A 50 -0.86 5.10 -0.10
N SER A 51 -1.56 6.16 0.29
CA SER A 51 -3.03 6.25 0.28
C SER A 51 -3.51 6.82 -1.05
N PHE A 52 -4.44 6.09 -1.68
CA PHE A 52 -5.07 6.51 -2.92
C PHE A 52 -6.48 7.03 -2.63
N LYS A 53 -6.69 8.33 -2.84
CA LYS A 53 -8.02 8.93 -2.74
C LYS A 53 -8.87 8.53 -3.95
N VAL A 54 -10.12 8.11 -3.69
CA VAL A 54 -11.08 7.87 -4.75
C VAL A 54 -11.56 9.23 -5.29
N PRO A 55 -11.41 9.52 -6.59
CA PRO A 55 -11.80 10.81 -7.15
C PRO A 55 -13.32 10.97 -7.10
N PHE A 56 -13.82 12.16 -6.73
CA PHE A 56 -15.27 12.48 -6.66
C PHE A 56 -16.07 12.18 -7.95
N PHE A 57 -15.43 12.08 -9.12
CA PHE A 57 -16.06 11.75 -10.42
C PHE A 57 -16.36 10.25 -10.60
N VAL A 58 -16.82 9.58 -9.53
CA VAL A 58 -17.01 8.12 -9.42
C VAL A 58 -18.09 7.60 -10.38
N ASN A 59 -19.05 8.42 -10.82
CA ASN A 59 -20.17 7.95 -11.65
C ASN A 59 -19.75 7.31 -12.99
N ARG A 60 -18.63 7.72 -13.60
CA ARG A 60 -18.12 7.09 -14.83
C ARG A 60 -17.23 5.87 -14.55
N VAL A 61 -16.68 5.81 -13.34
CA VAL A 61 -15.73 4.79 -12.89
C VAL A 61 -16.49 3.55 -12.41
N VAL A 62 -17.67 3.69 -11.79
CA VAL A 62 -18.51 2.56 -11.34
C VAL A 62 -18.88 1.62 -12.48
N TYR A 63 -19.18 2.15 -13.67
CA TYR A 63 -19.45 1.33 -14.85
C TYR A 63 -18.21 0.63 -15.42
N THR A 64 -17.00 1.03 -15.03
CA THR A 64 -15.73 0.37 -15.38
C THR A 64 -15.10 -0.40 -14.20
N LEU A 65 -15.73 -0.42 -13.01
CA LEU A 65 -15.12 -0.77 -11.71
C LEU A 65 -15.00 -2.27 -11.37
N PHE A 66 -15.21 -3.20 -12.31
CA PHE A 66 -14.66 -4.56 -12.17
C PHE A 66 -13.13 -4.62 -12.35
N ARG A 67 -12.47 -3.47 -12.58
CA ARG A 67 -11.01 -3.38 -12.76
C ARG A 67 -10.30 -3.28 -11.39
N LYS A 68 -9.25 -4.10 -11.18
CA LYS A 68 -8.36 -4.11 -9.98
C LYS A 68 -8.05 -2.68 -9.46
N SER A 69 -8.02 -2.45 -8.13
CA SER A 69 -7.73 -1.12 -7.56
C SER A 69 -6.34 -0.61 -7.92
N LYS A 70 -6.11 0.71 -7.72
CA LYS A 70 -4.78 1.32 -7.91
C LYS A 70 -3.75 0.72 -6.95
N ALA A 71 -4.14 0.45 -5.70
CA ALA A 71 -3.26 -0.18 -4.70
C ALA A 71 -2.86 -1.60 -5.13
N ARG A 72 -3.84 -2.43 -5.53
CA ARG A 72 -3.58 -3.78 -6.04
C ARG A 72 -2.67 -3.77 -7.27
N ARG A 73 -2.93 -2.88 -8.24
CA ARG A 73 -2.07 -2.76 -9.42
C ARG A 73 -0.66 -2.33 -9.02
N SER A 74 -0.50 -1.37 -8.11
CA SER A 74 0.81 -0.93 -7.64
C SER A 74 1.60 -2.08 -7.01
N TYR A 75 0.93 -2.93 -6.22
CA TYR A 75 1.51 -4.13 -5.62
C TYR A 75 1.92 -5.15 -6.68
N GLU A 76 1.02 -5.52 -7.59
CA GLU A 76 1.31 -6.49 -8.67
C GLU A 76 2.43 -6.01 -9.61
N TYR A 77 2.43 -4.72 -9.99
CA TYR A 77 3.48 -4.15 -10.84
C TYR A 77 4.84 -4.15 -10.15
N ALA A 78 4.90 -3.92 -8.83
CA ALA A 78 6.16 -3.95 -8.11
C ALA A 78 6.82 -5.34 -8.17
N PHE A 79 6.04 -6.43 -8.05
CA PHE A 79 6.58 -7.78 -8.26
C PHE A 79 7.09 -8.00 -9.68
N GLU A 80 6.36 -7.54 -10.69
CA GLU A 80 6.79 -7.69 -12.09
C GLU A 80 8.07 -6.89 -12.40
N ILE A 81 8.24 -5.72 -11.78
CA ILE A 81 9.47 -4.91 -11.91
C ILE A 81 10.64 -5.60 -11.21
N LEU A 82 10.43 -6.16 -10.01
CA LEU A 82 11.44 -6.94 -9.27
C LEU A 82 11.90 -8.17 -10.07
N LYS A 83 10.96 -8.93 -10.64
CA LYS A 83 11.27 -10.08 -11.52
C LYS A 83 12.14 -9.70 -12.72
N ARG A 84 12.05 -8.45 -13.19
CA ARG A 84 12.84 -7.91 -14.31
C ARG A 84 14.20 -7.35 -13.88
N GLY A 85 14.60 -7.55 -12.62
CA GLY A 85 15.92 -7.14 -12.11
C GLY A 85 16.06 -5.64 -11.86
N SER A 86 14.95 -4.90 -11.75
CA SER A 86 14.97 -3.47 -11.45
C SER A 86 14.88 -3.21 -9.94
N ASN A 87 15.60 -2.18 -9.45
CA ASN A 87 15.63 -1.76 -8.05
C ASN A 87 14.34 -1.02 -7.63
N THR A 88 13.20 -1.71 -7.65
CA THR A 88 11.96 -1.21 -7.06
C THR A 88 11.88 -1.60 -5.58
N PRO A 89 11.31 -0.76 -4.70
CA PRO A 89 11.12 -1.12 -3.30
C PRO A 89 10.21 -2.35 -3.14
N GLU A 90 10.54 -3.22 -2.20
CA GLU A 90 9.83 -4.48 -2.01
C GLU A 90 8.36 -4.25 -1.64
N PRO A 91 7.40 -4.83 -2.38
CA PRO A 91 5.98 -4.73 -2.07
C PRO A 91 5.62 -5.60 -0.86
N LEU A 92 5.07 -4.97 0.17
CA LEU A 92 4.73 -5.64 1.44
C LEU A 92 3.25 -6.00 1.53
N GLY A 93 2.38 -5.25 0.84
CA GLY A 93 0.96 -5.56 0.81
C GLY A 93 0.10 -4.42 0.32
N TYR A 94 -1.20 -4.65 0.32
CA TYR A 94 -2.19 -3.63 0.02
C TYR A 94 -3.51 -3.85 0.78
N ILE A 95 -4.26 -2.77 0.92
CA ILE A 95 -5.59 -2.75 1.55
C ILE A 95 -6.59 -2.11 0.59
N GLU A 96 -7.77 -2.70 0.50
CA GLU A 96 -8.93 -2.16 -0.20
C GLU A 96 -10.11 -2.05 0.78
N GLU A 97 -10.63 -0.85 0.94
CA GLU A 97 -11.82 -0.57 1.74
C GLU A 97 -12.99 -0.29 0.83
N TYR A 98 -14.13 -0.92 1.14
CA TYR A 98 -15.34 -0.82 0.36
C TYR A 98 -16.45 -0.22 1.21
N LYS A 99 -17.17 0.75 0.65
CA LYS A 99 -18.35 1.37 1.26
C LYS A 99 -19.51 1.21 0.28
N HIS A 100 -20.62 0.59 0.72
CA HIS A 100 -21.76 0.24 -0.13
C HIS A 100 -21.38 -0.54 -1.41
N GLY A 101 -20.40 -1.45 -1.32
CA GLY A 101 -19.92 -2.24 -2.47
C GLY A 101 -18.99 -1.49 -3.43
N LEU A 102 -18.71 -0.21 -3.19
CA LEU A 102 -17.80 0.60 -3.98
C LEU A 102 -16.46 0.78 -3.27
N LEU A 103 -15.36 0.76 -4.02
CA LEU A 103 -14.04 1.07 -3.47
C LEU A 103 -14.05 2.51 -2.93
N ASN A 104 -13.73 2.67 -1.64
CA ASN A 104 -13.76 3.94 -0.91
C ASN A 104 -12.35 4.46 -0.62
N HIS A 105 -11.50 3.61 -0.06
CA HIS A 105 -10.07 3.89 0.16
C HIS A 105 -9.24 2.69 -0.25
N SER A 106 -7.98 2.95 -0.62
CA SER A 106 -7.02 1.86 -0.82
C SER A 106 -5.62 2.34 -0.49
N TYR A 107 -4.82 1.42 0.06
CA TYR A 107 -3.48 1.69 0.54
C TYR A 107 -2.53 0.66 -0.07
N SER A 108 -1.36 1.10 -0.54
CA SER A 108 -0.26 0.19 -0.88
C SER A 108 0.91 0.41 0.06
N VAL A 109 1.51 -0.66 0.53
CA VAL A 109 2.66 -0.64 1.44
C VAL A 109 3.87 -1.26 0.74
N SER A 110 4.99 -0.57 0.80
CA SER A 110 6.28 -1.06 0.33
C SER A 110 7.36 -0.79 1.37
N ALA A 111 8.48 -1.51 1.28
CA ALA A 111 9.68 -1.15 2.00
C ALA A 111 10.17 0.26 1.58
N TYR A 112 10.85 0.97 2.47
CA TYR A 112 11.56 2.20 2.13
C TYR A 112 12.89 1.85 1.46
N SER A 113 13.16 2.44 0.29
CA SER A 113 14.43 2.25 -0.41
C SER A 113 15.58 2.78 0.45
N GLY A 114 16.32 1.88 1.10
CA GLY A 114 17.39 2.19 2.05
C GLY A 114 17.27 1.48 3.41
N ALA A 115 16.17 0.75 3.66
CA ALA A 115 16.12 -0.18 4.80
C ALA A 115 17.13 -1.32 4.56
N PRO A 116 17.89 -1.77 5.56
CA PRO A 116 18.75 -2.93 5.41
C PRO A 116 17.89 -4.11 4.96
N ILE A 117 18.29 -4.68 3.82
CA ILE A 117 17.76 -5.95 3.32
C ILE A 117 18.15 -6.95 4.39
N SER A 118 17.23 -7.36 5.27
CA SER A 118 17.51 -8.49 6.16
C SER A 118 17.55 -9.72 5.27
N GLY A 119 18.76 -10.04 4.80
CA GLY A 119 18.96 -11.06 3.79
C GLY A 119 20.28 -10.91 3.06
N ASN A 120 21.37 -10.78 3.80
CA ASN A 120 22.56 -11.58 3.54
C ASN A 120 23.40 -11.62 4.82
N THR A 121 23.48 -12.82 5.38
CA THR A 121 24.59 -13.35 6.16
C THR A 121 25.93 -13.04 5.49
#